data_AF-A0A3D5S3M7-F1
#
_entry.id   AF-A0A3D5S3M7-F1
#
_cell.length_a   1.000
_cell.length_b   1.000
_cell.length_c   1.000
_cell.angle_alpha   90.00
_cell.angle_beta   90.00
_cell.angle_gamma   90.00
#
_symmetry.space_group_name_H-M   'P 1'
#
loop_
_entity.id
_entity.type
_entity.pdbx_description
1 polymer ?
#
loop_
_entity_poly.entity_id
_entity_poly.type
_entity_poly.pdbx_seq_one_letter_code
_entity_poly.pdbx_strand_id
1 'polypeptide(L)' 'MRYQFLKCLHDLHKSDQLKITTWKAPLDYVDELPDGKQDAFSSLVRLFEITWYGDYDAQEEQFNESNKLLEAIYA' A
#
# COMPACT_ATOMS: atom_id res chain seq x y z
N MET A 1 6.11 7.61 2.81
CA MET A 1 4.98 7.28 1.92
C MET A 1 5.35 6.50 0.67
N ARG A 2 5.85 7.12 -0.41
CA ARG A 2 6.17 6.40 -1.67
C ARG A 2 7.03 5.14 -1.46
N TYR A 3 8.10 5.26 -0.67
CA TYR A 3 8.96 4.13 -0.35
C TYR A 3 8.21 2.99 0.36
N GLN A 4 7.40 3.29 1.37
CA GLN A 4 6.63 2.30 2.13
C GLN A 4 5.64 1.54 1.23
N PHE A 5 4.94 2.26 0.36
CA PHE A 5 4.02 1.64 -0.59
C PHE A 5 4.74 0.70 -1.58
N LEU A 6 5.83 1.19 -2.21
CA LEU A 6 6.60 0.37 -3.16
C LEU A 6 7.27 -0.83 -2.50
N LYS A 7 7.76 -0.67 -1.26
CA LYS A 7 8.31 -1.77 -0.47
C LYS A 7 7.21 -2.81 -0.17
N CYS A 8 6.03 -2.37 0.25
CA CYS A 8 4.88 -3.24 0.50
C CYS A 8 4.53 -4.07 -0.73
N LEU A 9 4.36 -3.44 -1.89
CA LEU A 9 4.11 -4.14 -3.16
C LEU A 9 5.18 -5.18 -3.46
N HIS A 10 6.45 -4.81 -3.33
CA HIS A 10 7.56 -5.70 -3.61
C HIS A 10 7.64 -6.88 -2.63
N ASP A 11 7.37 -6.66 -1.34
CA ASP A 11 7.36 -7.72 -0.32
C ASP A 11 6.18 -8.69 -0.53
N LEU A 12 5.00 -8.17 -0.88
CA LEU A 12 3.84 -8.98 -1.25
C LEU A 12 4.11 -9.79 -2.53
N HIS A 13 4.79 -9.20 -3.50
CA HIS A 13 5.22 -9.92 -4.70
C HIS A 13 6.22 -11.04 -4.40
N LYS A 14 7.21 -10.78 -3.54
CA LYS A 14 8.19 -11.79 -3.11
C LYS A 14 7.57 -12.94 -2.32
N SER A 15 6.44 -12.69 -1.66
CA SER A 15 5.69 -13.71 -0.92
C SER A 15 4.58 -14.36 -1.75
N ASP A 16 4.57 -14.13 -3.07
CA ASP A 16 3.60 -14.71 -4.02
C ASP A 16 2.13 -14.36 -3.71
N GLN A 17 1.89 -13.26 -2.98
CA GLN A 17 0.56 -12.76 -2.64
C GLN A 17 -0.03 -11.85 -3.73
N LEU A 18 0.81 -11.31 -4.62
CA LEU A 18 0.38 -10.55 -5.80
C LEU A 18 1.44 -10.59 -6.89
N LYS A 19 1.05 -10.24 -8.13
CA LYS A 19 1.98 -10.13 -9.25
C LYS A 19 2.10 -8.70 -9.74
N ILE A 20 3.25 -8.06 -9.48
CA ILE A 20 3.55 -6.73 -10.01
C ILE A 20 3.57 -6.77 -11.54
N THR A 21 2.81 -5.88 -12.16
CA THR A 21 2.78 -5.68 -13.61
C THR A 21 2.77 -4.19 -13.93
N THR A 22 3.20 -3.83 -15.14
CA THR A 22 3.35 -2.43 -15.56
C THR A 22 2.04 -1.74 -15.91
N TRP A 23 0.95 -2.49 -16.07
CA TRP A 23 -0.34 -2.00 -16.53
C TRP A 23 -1.40 -1.91 -15.43
N LYS A 24 -1.14 -2.48 -14.25
CA LYS A 24 -2.05 -2.42 -13.10
C LYS A 24 -1.87 -1.11 -12.34
N ALA A 25 -2.99 -0.49 -12.00
CA ALA A 25 -3.06 0.60 -11.04
C ALA A 25 -2.89 0.08 -9.60
N PRO A 26 -2.48 0.93 -8.64
CA PRO A 26 -2.35 0.56 -7.23
C PRO A 26 -3.56 -0.17 -6.63
N LEU A 27 -4.79 0.26 -6.94
CA LEU A 27 -6.01 -0.38 -6.42
C LEU A 27 -6.31 -1.73 -7.07
N ASP A 28 -5.81 -2.00 -8.29
CA ASP A 28 -6.05 -3.29 -8.97
C ASP A 28 -5.40 -4.47 -8.23
N TYR A 29 -4.40 -4.19 -7.38
CA TYR A 29 -3.74 -5.20 -6.56
C TYR A 29 -4.57 -5.63 -5.35
N VAL A 30 -5.63 -4.90 -4.99
CA VAL A 30 -6.50 -5.25 -3.85
C VAL A 30 -7.14 -6.62 -4.06
N ASP A 31 -7.65 -6.87 -5.26
CA ASP A 31 -8.36 -8.11 -5.60
C ASP A 31 -7.46 -9.35 -5.63
N GLU A 32 -6.14 -9.17 -5.66
CA GLU A 32 -5.17 -10.27 -5.58
C GLU A 32 -4.88 -10.68 -4.14
N LEU A 33 -5.15 -9.81 -3.17
CA LEU A 33 -4.80 -10.04 -1.78
C LEU A 33 -5.81 -10.95 -1.07
N PRO A 34 -5.34 -11.78 -0.12
CA PRO A 34 -6.22 -12.58 0.73
C PRO A 34 -7.23 -11.73 1.53
N ASP A 35 -8.37 -12.33 1.82
CA ASP A 35 -9.39 -11.74 2.70
C ASP A 35 -8.78 -11.27 4.02
N GLY A 36 -9.16 -10.07 4.46
CA GLY A 36 -8.66 -9.43 5.68
C GLY A 36 -7.46 -8.49 5.49
N LYS A 37 -6.75 -8.55 4.35
CA LYS A 37 -5.64 -7.62 4.02
C LYS A 37 -6.05 -6.46 3.10
N GLN A 38 -7.16 -6.64 2.40
CA GLN A 38 -7.67 -5.73 1.37
C GLN A 38 -7.98 -4.32 1.89
N ASP A 39 -8.62 -4.21 3.06
CA ASP A 39 -9.00 -2.92 3.64
C ASP A 39 -7.78 -2.08 4.03
N ALA A 40 -6.80 -2.71 4.69
CA ALA A 40 -5.55 -2.07 5.09
C ALA A 40 -4.73 -1.66 3.87
N PHE A 41 -4.65 -2.52 2.85
CA PHE A 41 -3.96 -2.21 1.61
C PHE A 41 -4.65 -1.08 0.83
N SER A 42 -5.97 -1.10 0.72
CA SER A 42 -6.75 -0.02 0.07
C SER A 42 -6.53 1.32 0.76
N SER A 43 -6.46 1.33 2.08
CA SER A 43 -6.16 2.53 2.87
C SER A 43 -4.72 3.02 2.62
N LEU A 44 -3.75 2.11 2.53
CA LEU A 44 -2.36 2.43 2.20
C LEU A 44 -2.24 3.02 0.80
N VAL A 45 -2.98 2.49 -0.19
CA VAL A 45 -3.04 3.02 -1.55
C VAL A 45 -3.58 4.45 -1.54
N ARG A 46 -4.69 4.72 -0.85
CA ARG A 46 -5.25 6.08 -0.75
C ARG A 46 -4.25 7.07 -0.15
N LEU A 47 -3.56 6.66 0.92
CA LEU A 47 -2.55 7.49 1.57
C LEU A 47 -1.37 7.77 0.63
N PHE A 48 -0.93 6.77 -0.13
CA PHE A 48 0.05 6.95 -1.20
C PHE A 48 -0.45 7.93 -2.28
N GLU A 49 -1.66 7.77 -2.79
CA GLU A 49 -2.21 8.62 -3.85
C GLU A 49 -2.40 10.07 -3.40
N ILE A 50 -2.92 10.30 -2.19
CA ILE A 50 -3.08 11.66 -1.64
C ILE A 50 -1.72 12.34 -1.44
N THR A 51 -0.73 11.62 -0.93
CA THR A 51 0.62 12.19 -0.72
C THR A 51 1.37 12.41 -2.03
N TRP A 52 1.08 11.61 -3.07
CA TRP A 52 1.77 11.71 -4.35
C TRP A 52 1.11 12.71 -5.31
N TYR A 53 -0.22 12.73 -5.39
CA TYR A 53 -0.98 13.55 -6.33
C TYR A 53 -1.65 14.78 -5.69
N GLY A 54 -1.80 14.82 -4.38
CA GLY A 54 -2.52 15.88 -3.68
C GLY A 54 -1.67 17.10 -3.28
N ASP A 55 -0.38 17.12 -3.58
CA ASP A 55 0.56 18.20 -3.19
C ASP A 55 0.59 18.45 -1.66
N TYR A 56 0.42 17.38 -0.88
CA TYR A 56 0.50 17.40 0.58
C TYR A 56 1.87 16.88 1.02
N ASP A 57 2.59 17.69 1.82
CA ASP A 57 3.77 17.21 2.53
C ASP A 57 3.36 16.12 3.53
N ALA A 58 3.93 14.92 3.37
CA ALA A 58 3.70 13.82 4.29
C ALA A 58 4.15 14.23 5.71
N GLN A 59 3.20 14.36 6.64
CA GLN A 59 3.48 14.64 8.04
C GLN A 59 3.76 13.34 8.81
N GLU A 60 4.28 13.49 10.03
CA GLU A 60 4.54 12.38 10.94
C GLU A 60 3.29 11.54 11.20
N GLU A 61 2.11 12.15 11.23
CA GLU A 61 0.84 11.44 11.42
C GLU A 61 0.55 10.44 10.29
N GLN A 62 0.67 10.85 9.02
CA GLN A 62 0.47 9.93 7.89
C GLN A 62 1.56 8.86 7.86
N PHE A 63 2.78 9.19 8.24
CA PHE A 63 3.84 8.19 8.36
C PHE A 63 3.49 7.12 9.41
N ASN A 64 3.01 7.53 10.58
CA ASN A 64 2.60 6.62 11.65
C ASN A 64 1.36 5.80 11.26
N GLU A 65 0.40 6.41 10.57
CA GLU A 65 -0.75 5.70 10.01
C GLU A 65 -0.31 4.62 9.02
N SER A 66 0.59 4.95 8.10
CA SER A 66 1.11 3.97 7.14
C SER A 66 1.81 2.79 7.80
N ASN A 67 2.51 3.00 8.92
CA ASN A 67 3.14 1.91 9.66
C ASN A 67 2.11 0.95 10.27
N LYS A 68 1.02 1.49 10.85
CA LYS A 68 -0.09 0.66 11.37
C LYS A 68 -0.75 -0.17 10.27
N LEU A 69 -0.95 0.42 9.09
CA LEU A 69 -1.50 -0.28 7.93
C LEU A 69 -0.57 -1.40 7.46
N LEU A 70 0.74 -1.15 7.42
CA LEU A 70 1.74 -2.18 7.09
C LEU A 70 1.73 -3.34 8.09
N GLU A 71 1.61 -3.06 9.39
CA GLU A 71 1.48 -4.12 10.42
C GLU A 71 0.26 -5.00 10.17
N ALA A 72 -0.89 -4.41 9.80
CA ALA A 72 -2.10 -5.16 9.46
C ALA A 72 -1.97 -5.99 8.18
N ILE A 73 -1.22 -5.51 7.18
CA ILE A 73 -0.98 -6.24 5.92
C ILE A 73 -0.02 -7.41 6.13
N TYR A 74 0.97 -7.25 7.01
CA TYR A 74 1.98 -8.29 7.28
C TYR A 74 1.59 -9.29 8.37
N ALA A 75 0.55 -9.02 9.14
CA ALA A 75 -0.07 -9.99 10.04
C ALA A 75 -0.56 -11.24 9.29
#